data_AF-A0A1H3RKJ5-F1
#
_entry.id   AF-A0A1H3RKJ5-F1
#
_cell.length_a   1.000
_cell.length_b   1.000
_cell.length_c   1.000
_cell.angle_alpha   90.00
_cell.angle_beta   90.00
_cell.angle_gamma   90.00
#
_symmetry.space_group_name_H-M   'P 1'
#
loop_
_entity.id
_entity.type
_entity.pdbx_description
1 polymer ?
#
loop_
_entity_poly.entity_id
_entity_poly.type
_entity_poly.pdbx_seq_one_letter_code
_entity_poly.pdbx_strand_id
1 'polypeptide(L)' 'MSYLRSQFGRHCEVLEQLPDGRSRVGIAAPTSTMIARQLAGWGAFDEVLSPPTVREELASIAAQLADLYSSTS' A
#
# COMPACT_ATOMS: atom_id res chain seq x y z
N MET A 1 -18.21 -3.76 -1.74
CA MET A 1 -17.10 -3.43 -2.68
C MET A 1 -15.87 -3.14 -1.84
N SER A 2 -14.72 -3.73 -2.13
CA SER A 2 -13.50 -3.54 -1.32
C SER A 2 -12.96 -2.11 -1.44
N TYR A 3 -12.45 -1.55 -0.34
CA TYR A 3 -11.88 -0.20 -0.26
C TYR A 3 -10.79 0.05 -1.33
N LEU A 4 -9.95 -0.96 -1.60
CA LEU A 4 -8.93 -0.89 -2.65
C LEU A 4 -9.50 -0.63 -4.05
N ARG A 5 -10.68 -1.21 -4.36
CA ARG A 5 -11.32 -1.02 -5.67
C ARG A 5 -11.87 0.39 -5.85
N SER A 6 -12.32 1.06 -4.79
CA SER A 6 -12.76 2.46 -4.88
C SER A 6 -11.59 3.43 -5.06
N GLN A 7 -10.42 3.09 -4.51
CA GLN A 7 -9.23 3.96 -4.57
C GLN A 7 -8.41 3.82 -5.86
N PHE A 8 -8.24 2.59 -6.37
CA PHE A 8 -7.44 2.33 -7.59
C PHE A 8 -8.31 2.17 -8.84
N GLY A 9 -9.64 2.13 -8.69
CA GLY A 9 -10.58 2.01 -9.80
C GLY A 9 -10.29 0.81 -10.69
N ARG A 10 -10.17 1.06 -12.00
CA ARG A 10 -9.87 0.03 -13.02
C ARG A 10 -8.48 -0.60 -12.90
N HIS A 11 -7.59 0.00 -12.12
CA HIS A 11 -6.24 -0.49 -11.92
C HIS A 11 -6.14 -1.48 -10.74
N CYS A 12 -7.26 -1.82 -10.11
CA CYS A 12 -7.37 -2.86 -9.10
C CYS A 12 -8.13 -4.05 -9.68
N GLU A 13 -7.49 -5.21 -9.62
CA GLU A 13 -8.10 -6.50 -9.93
C GLU A 13 -8.13 -7.36 -8.67
N VAL A 14 -9.27 -7.99 -8.38
CA VAL A 14 -9.34 -8.99 -7.32
C VAL A 14 -8.83 -10.30 -7.88
N LEU A 15 -7.70 -10.77 -7.34
CA LEU A 15 -7.08 -12.03 -7.76
C LEU A 15 -7.68 -13.21 -6.99
N GLU A 16 -7.96 -13.02 -5.70
CA GLU A 16 -8.44 -14.09 -4.82
C GLU A 16 -9.26 -13.51 -3.66
N GLN A 17 -10.33 -14.21 -3.29
CA GLN A 17 -11.04 -14.00 -2.03
C GLN A 17 -10.51 -14.99 -1.00
N LEU A 18 -10.05 -14.49 0.14
CA LEU A 18 -9.49 -15.32 1.20
C LEU A 18 -10.59 -15.71 2.21
N PRO A 19 -10.47 -16.88 2.87
CA PRO A 19 -11.50 -17.39 3.80
C PRO A 19 -11.74 -16.51 5.03
N ASP A 20 -10.79 -15.66 5.39
CA ASP A 20 -10.84 -14.72 6.51
C ASP A 20 -11.54 -13.39 6.17
N GLY A 21 -12.13 -13.29 4.98
CA GLY A 21 -12.80 -12.08 4.50
C GLY A 21 -11.85 -11.03 3.92
N ARG A 22 -10.55 -11.31 3.84
CA ARG A 22 -9.60 -10.49 3.07
C ARG A 22 -9.71 -10.82 1.59
N SER A 23 -9.18 -9.94 0.74
CA SER A 23 -8.99 -10.22 -0.68
C SER A 23 -7.55 -9.96 -1.06
N ARG A 24 -6.96 -10.85 -1.86
CA ARG A 24 -5.72 -10.55 -2.57
C ARG A 24 -6.07 -9.77 -3.83
N VAL A 25 -5.46 -8.60 -3.98
CA VAL A 25 -5.67 -7.75 -5.14
C VAL A 25 -4.36 -7.46 -5.86
N GLY A 26 -4.43 -7.40 -7.19
CA GLY A 26 -3.39 -6.86 -8.04
C GLY A 26 -3.66 -5.39 -8.29
N ILE A 27 -2.62 -4.55 -8.16
CA ILE A 27 -2.69 -3.12 -8.41
C ILE A 27 -1.67 -2.76 -9.48
N ALA A 28 -2.11 -2.06 -10.52
CA ALA A 28 -1.24 -1.52 -11.57
C ALA A 28 -0.98 -0.03 -11.35
N ALA A 29 0.29 0.36 -11.34
CA ALA A 29 0.70 1.76 -11.33
C ALA A 29 2.00 1.93 -12.13
N PRO A 30 2.32 3.15 -12.59
CA PRO A 30 3.55 3.41 -13.34
C PRO A 30 4.85 3.08 -12.57
N THR A 31 4.87 3.24 -11.24
CA THR A 31 6.05 2.96 -10.39
C THR A 31 5.67 2.40 -9.03
N SER A 32 6.60 1.68 -8.40
CA SER A 32 6.46 1.18 -7.02
C SER A 32 6.27 2.32 -6.01
N THR A 33 7.01 3.42 -6.17
CA THR A 33 6.92 4.60 -5.29
C THR A 33 5.52 5.24 -5.32
N MET A 34 4.82 5.22 -6.47
CA MET A 34 3.44 5.73 -6.54
C MET A 34 2.50 4.88 -5.68
N ILE A 35 2.61 3.56 -5.75
CA ILE A 35 1.84 2.63 -4.91
C ILE A 35 2.19 2.87 -3.43
N ALA A 36 3.47 2.91 -3.10
CA ALA A 36 3.94 3.09 -1.73
C ALA A 36 3.43 4.39 -1.10
N ARG A 37 3.47 5.53 -1.81
CA ARG A 37 2.93 6.80 -1.31
C ARG A 37 1.44 6.75 -1.03
N GLN A 38 0.66 6.11 -1.90
CA GLN A 38 -0.78 5.98 -1.73
C GLN A 38 -1.11 5.09 -0.52
N LEU A 39 -0.43 3.95 -0.39
CA LEU A 39 -0.60 3.05 0.75
C LEU A 39 -0.15 3.67 2.09
N ALA A 40 0.97 4.41 2.10
CA ALA A 40 1.48 5.07 3.30
C ALA A 40 0.48 6.05 3.92
N GLY A 41 -0.36 6.68 3.09
CA GLY A 41 -1.42 7.58 3.54
C GLY A 41 -2.60 6.89 4.22
N TRP A 42 -2.74 5.56 4.09
CA TRP A 42 -3.88 4.82 4.65
C TRP A 42 -3.57 4.17 6.00
N GLY A 43 -2.30 3.92 6.31
CA GLY A 43 -1.90 3.19 7.53
C GLY A 43 -1.92 1.67 7.36
N ALA A 44 -1.97 0.93 8.46
CA ALA A 44 -1.71 -0.52 8.51
C ALA A 44 -2.89 -1.42 8.08
N PHE A 45 -3.72 -1.00 7.14
CA PHE A 45 -4.90 -1.78 6.70
C PHE A 45 -4.57 -2.86 5.67
N ASP A 46 -3.43 -2.74 4.99
CA ASP A 46 -3.07 -3.60 3.87
C ASP A 46 -1.65 -4.16 4.04
N GLU A 47 -1.43 -5.37 3.50
CA GLU A 47 -0.13 -6.03 3.46
C GLU A 47 0.36 -6.15 2.03
N VAL A 48 1.56 -5.66 1.76
CA VAL A 48 2.18 -5.75 0.43
C VAL A 48 2.91 -7.09 0.30
N LEU A 49 2.36 -7.97 -0.54
CA LEU A 49 2.93 -9.29 -0.79
C LEU A 49 4.07 -9.26 -1.83
N SER A 50 3.93 -8.42 -2.86
CA SER A 50 4.89 -8.26 -3.96
C SER A 50 4.58 -7.02 -4.80
N PRO A 51 5.57 -6.46 -5.56
CA PRO A 51 6.99 -6.79 -5.51
C PRO A 51 7.66 -6.25 -4.24
N PRO A 52 8.82 -6.79 -3.83
CA PRO A 52 9.54 -6.34 -2.62
C PRO A 52 9.89 -4.84 -2.66
N THR A 53 10.10 -4.27 -3.84
CA THR A 53 10.40 -2.85 -4.04
C THR A 53 9.31 -1.92 -3.48
N VAL A 54 8.03 -2.32 -3.47
CA VAL A 54 6.98 -1.50 -2.85
C VAL A 54 7.15 -1.43 -1.33
N ARG A 55 7.58 -2.52 -0.69
CA ARG A 55 7.87 -2.54 0.76
C ARG A 55 9.09 -1.70 1.12
N GLU A 56 10.13 -1.73 0.28
CA GLU A 56 11.34 -0.91 0.43
C GLU A 56 10.99 0.59 0.38
N GLU A 57 10.16 1.00 -0.59
CA GLU A 57 9.67 2.37 -0.71
C GLU A 57 8.81 2.78 0.51
N LEU A 58 7.94 1.89 1.01
CA LEU A 58 7.16 2.13 2.23
C LEU A 58 8.06 2.32 3.45
N ALA A 59 9.09 1.49 3.61
CA ALA A 59 10.05 1.61 4.70
C ALA A 59 10.84 2.92 4.62
N SER A 60 11.24 3.34 3.40
CA SER A 60 11.89 4.63 3.16
C SER A 60 10.99 5.81 3.55
N ILE A 61 9.71 5.79 3.15
CA ILE A 61 8.73 6.82 3.52
C ILE A 61 8.56 6.86 5.05
N ALA A 62 8.39 5.70 5.69
CA ALA A 62 8.23 5.62 7.14
C ALA A 62 9.44 6.19 7.89
N ALA A 63 10.66 5.89 7.44
CA ALA A 63 11.89 6.42 8.02
C ALA A 63 11.97 7.95 7.88
N GLN A 64 11.65 8.50 6.70
CA GLN A 64 11.63 9.95 6.47
C GLN A 64 10.61 10.67 7.36
N LEU A 65 9.41 10.10 7.51
CA LEU A 65 8.37 10.67 8.36
C LEU A 65 8.75 10.58 9.85
N ALA A 66 9.31 9.43 10.27
CA ALA A 66 9.78 9.26 11.64
C ALA A 66 10.89 10.26 11.97
N ASP A 67 11.87 10.47 11.08
CA ASP A 67 12.93 11.46 11.25
C ASP A 67 12.35 12.87 11.41
N LEU A 68 11.46 13.27 10.49
CA LEU A 68 10.83 14.59 10.48
C LEU A 68 10.07 14.91 11.77
N TYR A 69 9.33 13.94 12.31
CA TYR A 69 8.45 14.15 13.47
C TYR A 69 9.06 13.69 14.81
N SER A 70 10.20 13.00 14.82
CA SER A 70 10.88 12.57 16.06
C SER A 70 11.39 13.73 16.93
N SER A 71 11.68 14.88 16.31
CA SER A 71 12.17 16.09 16.98
C SER A 71 11.05 16.99 17.53
N THR A 72 9.78 16.61 17.35
CA THR A 72 8.62 17.36 17.87
C THR A 72 8.19 16.88 19.27
N SER A 73 9.10 16.27 20.03
CA SER A 73 8.86 15.85 21.43
C SER A 73 9.30 16.90 22.44
#